data_AF-A0A2V0RJP3-F1
#
_entry.id   AF-A0A2V0RJP3-F1
#
_cell.length_a   1.000
_cell.length_b   1.000
_cell.length_c   1.000
_cell.angle_alpha   90.00
_cell.angle_beta   90.00
_cell.angle_gamma   90.00
#
_symmetry.space_group_name_H-M   'P 1'
#
loop_
_entity.id
_entity.type
_entity.pdbx_description
1 polymer ?
#
loop_
_entity_poly.entity_id
_entity_poly.type
_entity_poly.pdbx_seq_one_letter_code
_entity_poly.pdbx_strand_id
1 'polypeptide(L)'
;MDDVSIGNINAEREKTWERRKPLAELFNMRPEDYDLSGVVKKITNYKPVNNNGVPSIEKETTFLKRPFKHDRPLSSSERSQLPLPITSCCKWVGLTDFPVGTWMQNFRQPYGWFDGLSDSKHLNPLLKGKEERLLSRYTLVSGSWQTNKSLLVDMGKPPANKDNASVYELLDYSIDRIDKFGLPVISSKLPKWWLRAVTMNPDANPGVLTKRLFGANKRAAYGKAIIVASRIWDKIVTSRSAICDNSLWSVGGRARKQDMAKGKPPESRIILMPETPNSIIASVIAQPIIKEMKKVSTANPDVECFMGHDVTLGGWSRIKEFTKEGTPTLELDWEKFDSTITENVIVASFCLLRTVFPESRKIDKLFLFVMSGFVYKNIAIKQRFIYRITRGVPSGSPLTSLIVTLSNWVCLNYVLRKQKLFGIESGEDYKLAVAGDDTLIAFVNNNTFKLEDAKHVSDTFRKEANLKVEPDDLNFNEWMGGELYNLDDIEYSPSLLKTMIWQGLPGRRLDDLVKSISCPESKMISYWSVLATLRGYTSLPIMTPLGRALLTSLGAFVSEKCRLQDGESDFDDVYNPFSPNTYLPKFESIVVSPCVSDKMNRDPPYLTKDKWNGLPDTGWKAVLIFKIDLDLFGVSE
;
A
#
# COMPACT_ATOMS: atom_id res chain seq x y z
N MET A 1 16.70 -57.15 14.78
CA MET A 1 16.54 -57.99 13.58
C MET A 1 15.08 -58.32 13.51
N ASP A 2 14.35 -57.62 12.65
CA ASP A 2 13.05 -58.04 12.12
C ASP A 2 13.07 -57.57 10.67
N ASP A 3 13.31 -58.52 9.76
CA ASP A 3 13.27 -58.33 8.32
C ASP A 3 11.82 -58.09 7.89
N VAL A 4 11.42 -56.82 7.87
CA VAL A 4 10.25 -56.41 7.11
C VAL A 4 10.64 -56.48 5.63
N SER A 5 10.27 -57.60 5.00
CA SER A 5 10.60 -57.90 3.61
C SER A 5 10.26 -56.73 2.67
N ILE A 6 11.21 -56.39 1.81
CA ILE A 6 11.10 -55.40 0.71
C ILE A 6 9.88 -55.68 -0.19
N GLY A 7 9.34 -56.90 -0.17
CA GLY A 7 8.11 -57.30 -0.84
C GLY A 7 6.87 -56.51 -0.41
N ASN A 8 6.72 -56.18 0.88
CA ASN A 8 5.53 -55.44 1.36
C ASN A 8 5.52 -53.97 0.94
N ILE A 9 6.71 -53.35 0.80
CA ILE A 9 6.84 -51.95 0.36
C ILE A 9 6.53 -51.82 -1.14
N ASN A 10 6.94 -52.79 -1.95
CA ASN A 10 6.65 -52.80 -3.38
C ASN A 10 5.17 -53.11 -3.67
N ALA A 11 4.55 -54.02 -2.90
CA ALA A 11 3.12 -54.31 -3.02
C ALA A 11 2.23 -53.13 -2.58
N GLU A 12 2.62 -52.37 -1.54
CA GLU A 12 1.92 -51.12 -1.19
C GLU A 12 2.15 -50.01 -2.22
N ARG A 13 3.33 -49.93 -2.84
CA ARG A 13 3.61 -48.97 -3.92
C ARG A 13 2.77 -49.26 -5.16
N GLU A 14 2.65 -50.52 -5.59
CA GLU A 14 1.79 -50.91 -6.71
C GLU A 14 0.30 -50.66 -6.41
N LYS A 15 -0.17 -51.00 -5.20
CA LYS A 15 -1.56 -50.68 -4.79
C LYS A 15 -1.83 -49.17 -4.72
N THR A 16 -0.84 -48.38 -4.35
CA THR A 16 -0.94 -46.92 -4.32
C THR A 16 -0.89 -46.31 -5.72
N TRP A 17 -0.17 -46.94 -6.65
CA TRP A 17 -0.11 -46.57 -8.07
C TRP A 17 -1.43 -46.87 -8.79
N GLU A 18 -1.97 -48.09 -8.66
CA GLU A 18 -3.23 -48.48 -9.29
C GLU A 18 -4.42 -47.62 -8.82
N ARG A 19 -4.42 -47.15 -7.56
CA ARG A 19 -5.42 -46.19 -7.05
C ARG A 19 -5.30 -44.78 -7.63
N ARG A 20 -4.16 -44.42 -8.23
CA ARG A 20 -3.84 -43.06 -8.72
C ARG A 20 -3.69 -42.97 -10.23
N LYS A 21 -3.71 -44.11 -10.92
CA LYS A 21 -3.68 -44.25 -12.38
C LYS A 21 -4.73 -43.37 -13.10
N PRO A 22 -5.99 -43.24 -12.63
CA PRO A 22 -6.97 -42.36 -13.29
C PRO A 22 -6.61 -40.87 -13.21
N LEU A 23 -5.84 -40.46 -12.19
CA LEU A 23 -5.36 -39.08 -12.02
C LEU A 23 -4.08 -38.82 -12.82
N ALA A 24 -3.20 -39.81 -12.98
CA ALA A 24 -1.99 -39.69 -13.80
C ALA A 24 -2.31 -39.63 -15.30
N GLU A 25 -3.30 -40.40 -15.75
CA GLU A 25 -3.81 -40.40 -17.14
C GLU A 25 -4.48 -39.07 -17.52
N LEU A 26 -5.13 -38.40 -16.56
CA LEU A 26 -5.75 -37.09 -16.77
C LEU A 26 -4.72 -35.96 -17.01
N PHE A 27 -3.47 -36.14 -16.58
CA PHE A 27 -2.42 -35.11 -16.59
C PHE A 27 -1.15 -35.50 -17.36
N ASN A 28 -1.14 -36.66 -18.02
CA ASN A 28 -0.03 -37.15 -18.85
C ASN A 28 1.34 -37.19 -18.10
N MET A 29 1.32 -37.50 -16.80
CA MET A 29 2.52 -37.47 -15.94
C MET A 29 3.19 -38.84 -15.83
N ARG A 30 4.52 -38.90 -15.82
CA ARG A 30 5.29 -40.15 -15.73
C ARG A 30 5.77 -40.42 -14.29
N PRO A 31 5.95 -41.69 -13.88
CA PRO A 31 6.44 -42.04 -12.53
C PRO A 31 7.80 -41.42 -12.16
N GLU A 32 8.61 -41.10 -13.17
CA GLU A 32 9.93 -40.46 -13.07
C GLU A 32 9.85 -39.04 -12.48
N ASP A 33 8.71 -38.35 -12.62
CA ASP A 33 8.49 -36.97 -12.15
C ASP A 33 8.41 -36.86 -10.61
N TYR A 34 8.40 -38.00 -9.91
CA TYR A 34 8.32 -38.09 -8.45
C TYR A 34 9.66 -38.30 -7.73
N ASP A 35 10.78 -38.50 -8.44
CA ASP A 35 12.08 -38.76 -7.80
C ASP A 35 12.75 -37.47 -7.26
N LEU A 36 12.39 -37.10 -6.03
CA LEU A 36 13.00 -36.00 -5.30
C LEU A 36 14.38 -36.34 -4.71
N SER A 37 14.87 -37.58 -4.83
CA SER A 37 16.18 -37.97 -4.29
C SER A 37 17.35 -37.35 -5.09
N GLY A 38 17.15 -37.06 -6.37
CA GLY A 38 18.11 -36.35 -7.22
C GLY A 38 18.26 -34.86 -6.92
N VAL A 39 17.25 -34.22 -6.33
CA VAL A 39 17.25 -32.78 -6.01
C VAL A 39 18.13 -32.48 -4.79
N VAL A 40 18.22 -33.42 -3.83
CA VAL A 40 19.05 -33.28 -2.63
C VAL A 40 20.56 -33.35 -2.97
N LYS A 41 20.96 -34.14 -3.98
CA LYS A 41 22.36 -34.27 -4.42
C LYS A 41 22.90 -33.09 -5.24
N LYS A 42 22.04 -32.29 -5.90
CA LYS A 42 22.47 -31.12 -6.69
C LYS A 42 22.75 -29.87 -5.85
N ILE A 43 22.30 -29.83 -4.60
CA ILE A 43 22.41 -28.63 -3.73
C ILE A 43 23.78 -28.53 -3.04
N THR A 44 24.57 -29.61 -2.97
CA THR A 44 25.84 -29.66 -2.23
C THR A 44 27.08 -29.21 -3.00
N ASN A 45 27.01 -28.91 -4.31
CA ASN A 45 28.19 -28.65 -5.15
C ASN A 45 28.30 -27.22 -5.74
N TYR A 46 27.62 -26.22 -5.18
CA TYR A 46 27.69 -24.85 -5.70
C TYR A 46 28.87 -24.05 -5.13
N LYS A 47 29.92 -23.80 -5.93
CA LYS A 47 30.98 -22.81 -5.62
C LYS A 47 30.61 -21.45 -6.25
N PRO A 48 30.57 -20.34 -5.48
CA PRO A 48 30.34 -19.02 -6.06
C PRO A 48 31.57 -18.51 -6.81
N VAL A 49 31.35 -17.94 -8.00
CA VAL A 49 32.35 -17.20 -8.78
C VAL A 49 32.30 -15.73 -8.36
N ASN A 50 33.44 -15.16 -7.99
CA ASN A 50 33.60 -13.73 -7.70
C ASN A 50 34.02 -13.03 -8.99
N ASN A 51 33.27 -12.01 -9.42
CA ASN A 51 33.74 -11.00 -10.37
C ASN A 51 33.52 -9.59 -9.78
N ASN A 52 34.60 -8.81 -9.84
CA ASN A 52 34.68 -7.34 -9.87
C ASN A 52 34.50 -6.56 -8.56
N GLY A 53 35.64 -6.18 -7.96
CA GLY A 53 35.94 -4.77 -7.64
C GLY A 53 35.04 -4.01 -6.66
N VAL A 54 34.48 -4.66 -5.64
CA VAL A 54 33.77 -4.00 -4.53
C VAL A 54 34.71 -3.85 -3.32
N PRO A 55 34.72 -2.73 -2.59
CA PRO A 55 35.59 -2.50 -1.43
C PRO A 55 35.51 -3.63 -0.39
N SER A 56 36.64 -3.89 0.26
CA SER A 56 36.95 -5.13 0.98
C SER A 56 35.92 -5.50 2.05
N ILE A 57 35.29 -6.65 1.83
CA ILE A 57 34.39 -7.40 2.72
C ILE A 57 35.14 -7.98 3.95
N GLU A 58 36.41 -7.63 4.17
CA GLU A 58 37.28 -8.33 5.10
C GLU A 58 36.85 -8.21 6.57
N LYS A 59 36.25 -7.09 7.00
CA LYS A 59 35.84 -6.93 8.41
C LYS A 59 34.54 -7.67 8.79
N GLU A 60 33.65 -7.99 7.85
CA GLU A 60 32.40 -8.74 8.11
C GLU A 60 32.61 -10.27 8.05
N THR A 61 33.75 -10.76 7.56
CA THR A 61 33.98 -12.21 7.32
C THR A 61 34.44 -13.01 8.53
N THR A 62 34.97 -12.37 9.57
CA THR A 62 35.55 -13.08 10.74
C THR A 62 34.48 -13.83 11.54
N PHE A 63 33.26 -13.28 11.62
CA PHE A 63 32.13 -13.87 12.33
C PHE A 63 31.65 -15.20 11.71
N LEU A 64 31.76 -15.33 10.38
CA LEU A 64 31.23 -16.48 9.63
C LEU A 64 32.16 -17.70 9.57
N LYS A 65 33.41 -17.59 10.06
CA LYS A 65 34.42 -18.66 9.98
C LYS A 65 34.37 -19.67 11.15
N ARG A 66 33.62 -19.39 12.23
CA ARG A 66 33.51 -20.30 13.38
C ARG A 66 32.24 -21.16 13.31
N PRO A 67 32.30 -22.46 13.63
CA PRO A 67 31.11 -23.29 13.78
C PRO A 67 30.23 -22.73 14.90
N PHE A 68 29.05 -22.25 14.54
CA PHE A 68 28.12 -21.61 15.46
C PHE A 68 27.40 -22.66 16.32
N LYS A 69 27.27 -22.39 17.63
CA LYS A 69 26.42 -23.15 18.55
C LYS A 69 25.18 -22.32 18.86
N HIS A 70 24.00 -22.88 18.57
CA HIS A 70 22.72 -22.32 18.98
C HIS A 70 22.75 -22.07 20.51
N ASP A 71 22.20 -20.94 20.96
CA ASP A 71 22.09 -20.54 22.38
C ASP A 71 23.36 -20.11 23.15
N ARG A 72 24.53 -20.02 22.49
CA ARG A 72 25.68 -19.37 23.15
C ARG A 72 25.44 -17.86 23.27
N PRO A 73 25.58 -17.26 24.47
CA PRO A 73 25.55 -15.81 24.60
C PRO A 73 26.71 -15.18 23.82
N LEU A 74 26.39 -14.22 22.96
CA LEU A 74 27.38 -13.44 22.22
C LEU A 74 28.14 -12.50 23.16
N SER A 75 29.47 -12.47 23.03
CA SER A 75 30.33 -11.47 23.66
C SER A 75 30.01 -10.06 23.16
N SER A 76 30.41 -9.02 23.90
CA SER A 76 30.18 -7.62 23.49
C SER A 76 30.79 -7.28 22.13
N SER A 77 31.96 -7.85 21.82
CA SER A 77 32.63 -7.70 20.53
C SER A 77 31.88 -8.42 19.39
N GLU A 78 31.31 -9.59 19.66
CA GLU A 78 30.46 -10.29 18.68
C GLU A 78 29.15 -9.54 18.44
N ARG A 79 28.55 -8.96 19.49
CA ARG A 79 27.33 -8.14 19.38
C ARG A 79 27.54 -6.86 18.58
N SER A 80 28.71 -6.22 18.67
CA SER A 80 28.99 -5.00 17.90
C SER A 80 29.19 -5.26 16.41
N GLN A 81 29.45 -6.51 16.01
CA GLN A 81 29.58 -6.93 14.62
C GLN A 81 28.24 -7.32 13.98
N LEU A 82 27.16 -7.37 14.75
CA LEU A 82 25.84 -7.74 14.26
C LEU A 82 25.22 -6.66 13.37
N PRO A 83 24.58 -7.01 12.23
CA PRO A 83 23.98 -6.03 11.34
C PRO A 83 22.84 -5.21 11.95
N LEU A 84 22.10 -5.80 12.90
CA LEU A 84 20.99 -5.18 13.63
C LEU A 84 21.22 -5.31 15.15
N PRO A 85 20.77 -4.31 15.95
CA PRO A 85 20.91 -4.35 17.39
C PRO A 85 20.04 -5.46 18.01
N ILE A 86 20.50 -6.02 19.14
CA ILE A 86 19.70 -6.93 19.96
C ILE A 86 18.94 -6.11 20.99
N THR A 87 17.62 -6.22 20.99
CA THR A 87 16.70 -5.51 21.90
C THR A 87 15.56 -6.45 22.33
N SER A 88 14.59 -5.95 23.11
CA SER A 88 13.35 -6.68 23.38
C SER A 88 12.52 -6.97 22.12
N CYS A 89 12.61 -6.09 21.11
CA CYS A 89 11.87 -6.19 19.85
C CYS A 89 12.67 -6.79 18.69
N CYS A 90 13.98 -7.01 18.84
CA CYS A 90 14.86 -7.54 17.81
C CYS A 90 15.82 -8.57 18.41
N LYS A 91 15.67 -9.82 18.03
CA LYS A 91 16.53 -10.91 18.48
C LYS A 91 17.21 -11.55 17.29
N TRP A 92 18.52 -11.77 17.38
CA TRP A 92 19.19 -12.63 16.42
C TRP A 92 18.81 -14.09 16.71
N VAL A 93 18.35 -14.82 15.70
CA VAL A 93 17.86 -16.21 15.86
C VAL A 93 18.68 -17.25 15.12
N GLY A 94 19.62 -16.83 14.27
CA GLY A 94 20.55 -17.75 13.63
C GLY A 94 21.00 -17.33 12.24
N LEU A 95 21.41 -18.32 11.47
CA LEU A 95 21.91 -18.16 10.11
C LEU A 95 21.16 -19.08 9.15
N THR A 96 20.87 -18.62 7.94
CA THR A 96 20.50 -19.49 6.82
C THR A 96 21.70 -20.34 6.40
N ASP A 97 21.47 -21.46 5.73
CA ASP A 97 22.50 -22.33 5.14
C ASP A 97 23.10 -21.73 3.84
N PHE A 98 22.42 -20.78 3.21
CA PHE A 98 22.85 -20.07 1.99
C PHE A 98 22.84 -18.55 2.17
N PRO A 99 23.68 -17.79 1.46
CA PRO A 99 23.65 -16.33 1.51
C PRO A 99 22.34 -15.79 0.93
N VAL A 100 21.76 -14.83 1.63
CA VAL A 100 20.61 -14.04 1.14
C VAL A 100 21.17 -12.80 0.47
N GLY A 101 20.79 -12.59 -0.80
CA GLY A 101 21.39 -11.59 -1.67
C GLY A 101 21.08 -10.15 -1.24
N THR A 102 22.00 -9.24 -1.57
CA THR A 102 21.79 -7.80 -1.52
C THR A 102 21.53 -7.26 -2.89
N TRP A 103 20.54 -6.39 -3.01
CA TRP A 103 20.29 -5.61 -4.21
C TRP A 103 21.25 -4.43 -4.24
N MET A 104 21.79 -4.11 -5.41
CA MET A 104 22.54 -2.87 -5.58
C MET A 104 21.61 -1.68 -5.35
N GLN A 105 22.11 -0.68 -4.65
CA GLN A 105 21.40 0.58 -4.50
C GLN A 105 21.29 1.25 -5.87
N ASN A 106 20.07 1.63 -6.24
CA ASN A 106 19.80 2.30 -7.51
C ASN A 106 19.07 3.61 -7.24
N PHE A 107 19.58 4.68 -7.82
CA PHE A 107 19.01 6.01 -7.76
C PHE A 107 18.60 6.42 -9.16
N ARG A 108 17.37 6.89 -9.31
CA ARG A 108 16.96 7.58 -10.52
C ARG A 108 16.75 9.05 -10.19
N GLN A 109 17.60 9.87 -10.79
CA GLN A 109 17.46 11.31 -10.71
C GLN A 109 16.15 11.75 -11.36
N PRO A 110 15.57 12.88 -10.93
CA PRO A 110 14.43 13.46 -11.60
C PRO A 110 14.76 13.76 -13.06
N TYR A 111 13.72 13.85 -13.88
CA TYR A 111 13.90 14.17 -15.28
C TYR A 111 14.21 15.66 -15.45
N GLY A 112 15.47 16.01 -15.71
CA GLY A 112 15.91 17.41 -15.83
C GLY A 112 15.25 18.23 -16.94
N TRP A 113 14.52 17.60 -17.88
CA TRP A 113 13.70 18.34 -18.84
C TRP A 113 12.50 19.03 -18.17
N PHE A 114 12.06 18.56 -17.00
CA PHE A 114 10.94 19.13 -16.26
C PHE A 114 11.26 20.55 -15.76
N ASP A 115 12.50 20.79 -15.33
CA ASP A 115 12.94 22.10 -14.83
C ASP A 115 12.90 23.17 -15.92
N GLY A 116 13.11 22.79 -17.19
CA GLY A 116 12.98 23.70 -18.32
C GLY A 116 11.56 24.27 -18.52
N LEU A 117 10.54 23.73 -17.84
CA LEU A 117 9.19 24.27 -17.88
C LEU A 117 9.09 25.64 -17.19
N SER A 118 9.78 25.83 -16.05
CA SER A 118 9.68 27.06 -15.25
C SER A 118 10.11 28.30 -16.04
N ASP A 119 11.07 28.12 -16.95
CA ASP A 119 11.62 29.20 -17.76
C ASP A 119 11.00 29.25 -19.16
N SER A 120 10.03 28.36 -19.44
CA SER A 120 9.43 28.26 -20.76
C SER A 120 8.39 29.36 -21.01
N LYS A 121 8.28 29.79 -22.26
CA LYS A 121 7.19 30.67 -22.74
C LYS A 121 5.79 30.06 -22.54
N HIS A 122 5.71 28.75 -22.29
CA HIS A 122 4.46 28.02 -22.08
C HIS A 122 3.99 28.03 -20.63
N LEU A 123 4.77 28.58 -19.69
CA LEU A 123 4.38 28.65 -18.29
C LEU A 123 3.13 29.50 -18.13
N ASN A 124 2.04 28.86 -17.69
CA ASN A 124 0.78 29.54 -17.45
C ASN A 124 0.93 30.66 -16.39
N PRO A 125 0.33 31.85 -16.59
CA PRO A 125 0.41 32.96 -15.64
C PRO A 125 0.02 32.60 -14.19
N LEU A 126 -0.89 31.65 -13.98
CA LEU A 126 -1.29 31.19 -12.64
C LEU A 126 -0.16 30.51 -11.85
N LEU A 127 0.88 30.04 -12.55
CA LEU A 127 2.05 29.42 -11.97
C LEU A 127 3.22 30.38 -11.78
N LYS A 128 3.12 31.64 -12.26
CA LYS A 128 4.15 32.64 -12.04
C LYS A 128 4.23 33.01 -10.57
N GLY A 129 5.44 33.10 -10.04
CA GLY A 129 5.71 33.25 -8.60
C GLY A 129 5.63 31.92 -7.81
N LYS A 130 5.36 30.79 -8.47
CA LYS A 130 5.32 29.44 -7.87
C LYS A 130 6.37 28.51 -8.50
N GLU A 131 7.35 29.06 -9.21
CA GLU A 131 8.35 28.32 -9.99
C GLU A 131 9.16 27.35 -9.13
N GLU A 132 9.46 27.73 -7.87
CA GLU A 132 10.20 26.87 -6.94
C GLU A 132 9.46 25.54 -6.65
N ARG A 133 8.12 25.56 -6.68
CA ARG A 133 7.29 24.35 -6.52
C ARG A 133 7.29 23.46 -7.75
N LEU A 134 7.71 23.99 -8.90
CA LEU A 134 7.82 23.27 -10.17
C LEU A 134 9.22 22.67 -10.37
N LEU A 135 10.11 22.76 -9.39
CA LEU A 135 11.44 22.17 -9.50
C LEU A 135 11.43 20.67 -9.26
N SER A 136 12.21 19.96 -10.06
CA SER A 136 12.42 18.53 -10.00
C SER A 136 13.38 18.19 -8.85
N ARG A 137 12.86 18.24 -7.61
CA ARG A 137 13.66 18.00 -6.39
C ARG A 137 13.68 16.55 -5.89
N TYR A 138 12.90 15.67 -6.52
CA TYR A 138 12.72 14.30 -6.04
C TYR A 138 13.61 13.30 -6.79
N THR A 139 14.46 12.59 -6.05
CA THR A 139 15.17 11.40 -6.53
C THR A 139 14.36 10.15 -6.18
N LEU A 140 14.22 9.21 -7.12
CA LEU A 140 13.66 7.91 -6.82
C LEU A 140 14.76 7.00 -6.25
N VAL A 141 14.63 6.67 -4.97
CA VAL A 141 15.54 5.79 -4.23
C VAL A 141 15.00 4.37 -4.25
N SER A 142 15.72 3.45 -4.89
CA SER A 142 15.33 2.04 -4.98
C SER A 142 15.69 1.24 -3.71
N GLY A 143 15.03 0.09 -3.56
CA GLY A 143 15.27 -0.85 -2.48
C GLY A 143 16.64 -1.52 -2.52
N SER A 144 17.41 -1.37 -1.44
CA SER A 144 18.63 -2.11 -1.18
C SER A 144 18.78 -2.41 0.32
N TRP A 145 19.81 -3.16 0.70
CA TRP A 145 20.12 -3.33 2.12
C TRP A 145 20.43 -1.97 2.79
N GLN A 146 21.21 -1.13 2.12
CA GLN A 146 21.62 0.18 2.63
C GLN A 146 20.42 1.11 2.84
N THR A 147 19.48 1.16 1.90
CA THR A 147 18.30 2.04 1.97
C THR A 147 17.20 1.53 2.89
N ASN A 148 17.24 0.27 3.31
CA ASN A 148 16.27 -0.34 4.23
C ASN A 148 16.82 -0.58 5.64
N LYS A 149 18.15 -0.50 5.84
CA LYS A 149 18.78 -0.80 7.14
C LYS A 149 18.25 0.10 8.25
N SER A 150 18.09 1.40 8.00
CA SER A 150 17.54 2.35 8.98
C SER A 150 16.15 1.92 9.45
N LEU A 151 15.27 1.56 8.52
CA LEU A 151 13.92 1.09 8.81
C LEU A 151 13.90 -0.23 9.59
N LEU A 152 14.77 -1.19 9.26
CA LEU A 152 14.89 -2.43 10.04
C LEU A 152 15.41 -2.16 11.45
N VAL A 153 16.39 -1.27 11.59
CA VAL A 153 16.88 -0.83 12.90
C VAL A 153 15.77 -0.14 13.67
N ASP A 154 14.98 0.71 13.01
CA ASP A 154 13.82 1.34 13.61
C ASP A 154 12.81 0.30 14.07
N MET A 155 12.38 -0.66 13.23
CA MET A 155 11.52 -1.77 13.68
C MET A 155 12.13 -2.58 14.83
N GLY A 156 13.45 -2.65 14.91
CA GLY A 156 14.15 -3.34 16.00
C GLY A 156 14.28 -2.53 17.29
N LYS A 157 13.95 -1.23 17.32
CA LYS A 157 13.98 -0.43 18.55
C LYS A 157 12.76 -0.76 19.44
N PRO A 158 12.90 -0.72 20.77
CA PRO A 158 11.74 -0.74 21.65
C PRO A 158 10.84 0.49 21.38
N PRO A 159 9.53 0.38 21.67
CA PRO A 159 8.62 1.53 21.64
C PRO A 159 9.05 2.63 22.61
N ALA A 160 8.66 3.87 22.33
CA ALA A 160 9.05 5.03 23.13
C ALA A 160 8.56 4.91 24.58
N ASN A 161 7.33 4.44 24.77
CA ASN A 161 6.77 4.09 26.06
C ASN A 161 6.93 2.57 26.29
N LYS A 162 7.40 2.18 27.47
CA LYS A 162 7.48 0.75 27.86
C LYS A 162 6.09 0.19 28.16
N ASP A 163 5.22 1.04 28.71
CA ASP A 163 3.84 0.72 29.09
C ASP A 163 2.90 1.07 27.94
N ASN A 164 3.09 0.44 26.79
CA ASN A 164 2.14 0.60 25.68
C ASN A 164 0.78 0.04 26.09
N ALA A 165 -0.27 0.62 25.51
CA ALA A 165 -1.64 0.15 25.66
C ALA A 165 -1.71 -1.38 25.51
N SER A 166 -2.36 -2.02 26.47
CA SER A 166 -2.66 -3.44 26.39
C SER A 166 -3.65 -3.72 25.26
N VAL A 167 -3.71 -4.99 24.83
CA VAL A 167 -4.71 -5.41 23.82
C VAL A 167 -6.13 -5.11 24.29
N TYR A 168 -6.42 -5.32 25.57
CA TYR A 168 -7.75 -5.07 26.14
C TYR A 168 -8.09 -3.57 26.12
N GLU A 169 -7.20 -2.70 26.58
CA GLU A 169 -7.43 -1.25 26.52
C GLU A 169 -7.68 -0.78 25.09
N LEU A 170 -6.88 -1.23 24.11
CA LEU A 170 -7.07 -0.88 22.71
C LEU A 170 -8.45 -1.30 22.19
N LEU A 171 -8.92 -2.50 22.58
CA LEU A 171 -10.22 -3.01 22.20
C LEU A 171 -11.36 -2.30 22.94
N ASP A 172 -11.23 -2.00 24.23
CA ASP A 172 -12.25 -1.33 25.04
C ASP A 172 -12.62 0.04 24.47
N TYR A 173 -11.63 0.77 23.93
CA TYR A 173 -11.87 2.06 23.28
C TYR A 173 -12.33 1.97 21.82
N SER A 174 -12.41 0.79 21.23
CA SER A 174 -12.72 0.60 19.81
C SER A 174 -13.96 -0.26 19.55
N ILE A 175 -14.27 -1.22 20.43
CA ILE A 175 -15.24 -2.27 20.15
C ILE A 175 -16.68 -1.74 20.01
N ASP A 176 -17.01 -0.66 20.72
CA ASP A 176 -18.30 0.03 20.66
C ASP A 176 -18.52 0.81 19.35
N ARG A 177 -17.49 0.92 18.49
CA ARG A 177 -17.55 1.56 17.18
C ARG A 177 -17.24 0.61 16.02
N ILE A 178 -17.22 -0.69 16.26
CA ILE A 178 -16.84 -1.68 15.23
C ILE A 178 -17.78 -1.66 14.01
N ASP A 179 -19.04 -1.30 14.23
CA ASP A 179 -20.05 -1.06 13.20
C ASP A 179 -19.68 0.13 12.31
N LYS A 180 -19.16 1.22 12.91
CA LYS A 180 -18.67 2.39 12.17
C LYS A 180 -17.48 2.05 11.29
N PHE A 181 -16.57 1.16 11.72
CA PHE A 181 -15.48 0.73 10.83
C PHE A 181 -16.00 0.05 9.55
N GLY A 182 -17.14 -0.64 9.64
CA GLY A 182 -17.73 -1.38 8.52
C GLY A 182 -17.13 -2.77 8.31
N LEU A 183 -16.72 -3.46 9.38
CA LEU A 183 -16.28 -4.86 9.27
C LEU A 183 -17.44 -5.75 8.79
N PRO A 184 -17.25 -6.56 7.73
CA PRO A 184 -18.31 -7.40 7.20
C PRO A 184 -18.55 -8.61 8.12
N VAL A 185 -19.68 -9.28 7.91
CA VAL A 185 -19.94 -10.62 8.47
C VAL A 185 -19.83 -11.64 7.34
N ILE A 186 -18.91 -12.58 7.46
CA ILE A 186 -18.70 -13.66 6.50
C ILE A 186 -19.27 -14.95 7.09
N SER A 187 -20.43 -15.38 6.59
CA SER A 187 -21.12 -16.59 7.06
C SER A 187 -20.43 -17.89 6.65
N SER A 188 -19.60 -17.86 5.61
CA SER A 188 -18.91 -19.05 5.10
C SER A 188 -17.75 -19.46 5.99
N LYS A 189 -17.66 -20.77 6.28
CA LYS A 189 -16.40 -21.37 6.76
C LYS A 189 -15.31 -21.20 5.71
N LEU A 190 -14.04 -21.33 6.09
CA LEU A 190 -12.90 -21.32 5.17
C LEU A 190 -12.63 -22.75 4.64
N PRO A 191 -13.13 -23.14 3.45
CA PRO A 191 -12.85 -24.46 2.93
C PRO A 191 -11.43 -24.52 2.36
N LYS A 192 -10.77 -25.67 2.54
CA LYS A 192 -9.39 -25.88 2.08
C LYS A 192 -9.21 -25.68 0.57
N TRP A 193 -10.23 -25.93 -0.25
CA TRP A 193 -10.13 -25.76 -1.70
C TRP A 193 -9.89 -24.30 -2.12
N TRP A 194 -10.19 -23.32 -1.26
CA TRP A 194 -9.87 -21.90 -1.50
C TRP A 194 -8.37 -21.64 -1.67
N LEU A 195 -7.49 -22.51 -1.15
CA LEU A 195 -6.04 -22.42 -1.40
C LEU A 195 -5.70 -22.40 -2.90
N ARG A 196 -6.56 -22.96 -3.76
CA ARG A 196 -6.39 -22.96 -5.22
C ARG A 196 -7.05 -21.76 -5.92
N ALA A 197 -7.93 -21.04 -5.23
CA ALA A 197 -8.70 -19.93 -5.77
C ALA A 197 -8.10 -18.55 -5.44
N VAL A 198 -7.04 -18.50 -4.63
CA VAL A 198 -6.39 -17.22 -4.29
C VAL A 198 -5.73 -16.60 -5.50
N THR A 199 -5.88 -15.28 -5.63
CA THR A 199 -5.19 -14.50 -6.65
C THR A 199 -3.92 -13.86 -6.08
N MET A 200 -2.86 -13.74 -6.88
CA MET A 200 -1.59 -13.15 -6.44
C MET A 200 -0.90 -12.47 -7.63
N ASN A 201 -0.07 -11.46 -7.37
CA ASN A 201 0.83 -10.92 -8.39
C ASN A 201 1.84 -12.00 -8.82
N PRO A 202 1.81 -12.48 -10.07
CA PRO A 202 2.68 -13.57 -10.53
C PRO A 202 4.17 -13.20 -10.53
N ASP A 203 4.50 -11.92 -10.65
CA ASP A 203 5.88 -11.46 -10.80
C ASP A 203 6.53 -11.07 -9.46
N ALA A 204 5.75 -11.10 -8.36
CA ALA A 204 6.25 -10.82 -7.03
C ALA A 204 7.25 -11.90 -6.56
N ASN A 205 8.16 -11.48 -5.67
CA ASN A 205 9.10 -12.38 -5.01
C ASN A 205 8.34 -13.44 -4.19
N PRO A 206 8.70 -14.72 -4.30
CA PRO A 206 7.93 -15.79 -3.67
C PRO A 206 8.39 -16.13 -2.24
N GLY A 207 9.41 -15.47 -1.69
CA GLY A 207 9.99 -15.76 -0.37
C GLY A 207 11.43 -16.28 -0.46
N VAL A 208 12.08 -16.47 0.68
CA VAL A 208 13.51 -16.82 0.76
C VAL A 208 13.75 -18.26 0.27
N LEU A 209 13.03 -19.21 0.86
CA LEU A 209 13.14 -20.64 0.55
C LEU A 209 12.38 -21.00 -0.72
N THR A 210 11.17 -20.45 -0.87
CA THR A 210 10.32 -20.71 -2.05
C THR A 210 11.04 -20.27 -3.33
N LYS A 211 11.75 -19.13 -3.31
CA LYS A 211 12.52 -18.66 -4.46
C LYS A 211 13.58 -19.67 -4.90
N ARG A 212 14.29 -20.22 -3.92
CA ARG A 212 15.37 -21.18 -4.13
C ARG A 212 14.87 -22.53 -4.61
N LEU A 213 13.75 -23.00 -4.05
CA LEU A 213 13.25 -24.37 -4.28
C LEU A 213 12.32 -24.47 -5.49
N PHE A 214 11.47 -23.48 -5.72
CA PHE A 214 10.34 -23.59 -6.65
C PHE A 214 10.37 -22.61 -7.82
N GLY A 215 11.12 -21.52 -7.75
CA GLY A 215 11.34 -20.61 -8.88
C GLY A 215 11.49 -19.14 -8.50
N ALA A 216 11.99 -18.31 -9.41
CA ALA A 216 12.39 -16.93 -9.10
C ALA A 216 11.24 -15.99 -8.68
N ASN A 217 10.01 -16.27 -9.11
CA ASN A 217 8.80 -15.47 -8.89
C ASN A 217 7.60 -16.36 -8.49
N LYS A 218 6.50 -15.75 -8.07
CA LYS A 218 5.28 -16.49 -7.68
C LYS A 218 4.71 -17.32 -8.83
N ARG A 219 4.77 -16.84 -10.08
CA ARG A 219 4.32 -17.58 -11.27
C ARG A 219 4.96 -18.97 -11.36
N ALA A 220 6.29 -19.03 -11.29
CA ALA A 220 7.04 -20.27 -11.37
C ALA A 220 6.83 -21.15 -10.12
N ALA A 221 6.70 -20.53 -8.93
CA ALA A 221 6.60 -21.24 -7.67
C ALA A 221 5.19 -21.76 -7.32
N TYR A 222 4.13 -21.17 -7.87
CA TYR A 222 2.76 -21.29 -7.37
C TYR A 222 2.25 -22.74 -7.26
N GLY A 223 2.41 -23.53 -8.33
CA GLY A 223 1.91 -24.92 -8.36
C GLY A 223 2.49 -25.78 -7.22
N LYS A 224 3.81 -25.68 -6.99
CA LYS A 224 4.49 -26.38 -5.88
C LYS A 224 4.13 -25.77 -4.52
N ALA A 225 4.02 -24.44 -4.45
CA ALA A 225 3.67 -23.73 -3.23
C ALA A 225 2.27 -24.09 -2.71
N ILE A 226 1.27 -24.31 -3.58
CA ILE A 226 -0.07 -24.76 -3.16
C ILE A 226 -0.01 -26.13 -2.47
N ILE A 227 0.80 -27.06 -2.96
CA ILE A 227 0.94 -28.39 -2.34
C ILE A 227 1.48 -28.25 -0.91
N VAL A 228 2.48 -27.38 -0.73
CA VAL A 228 3.05 -27.08 0.59
C VAL A 228 2.03 -26.37 1.49
N ALA A 229 1.32 -25.36 0.97
CA ALA A 229 0.27 -24.65 1.70
C ALA A 229 -0.84 -25.59 2.19
N SER A 230 -1.25 -26.54 1.34
CA SER A 230 -2.22 -27.58 1.67
C SER A 230 -1.75 -28.46 2.84
N ARG A 231 -0.47 -28.83 2.89
CA ARG A 231 0.09 -29.62 4.00
C ARG A 231 0.22 -28.81 5.29
N ILE A 232 0.64 -27.55 5.19
CA ILE A 232 0.70 -26.62 6.33
C ILE A 232 -0.71 -26.44 6.90
N TRP A 233 -1.70 -26.20 6.05
CA TRP A 233 -3.10 -26.09 6.42
C TRP A 233 -3.58 -27.31 7.22
N ASP A 234 -3.38 -28.52 6.70
CA ASP A 234 -3.78 -29.76 7.39
C ASP A 234 -3.14 -29.86 8.77
N LYS A 235 -1.85 -29.53 8.86
CA LYS A 235 -1.12 -29.55 10.13
C LYS A 235 -1.70 -28.55 11.13
N ILE A 236 -2.02 -27.32 10.69
CA ILE A 236 -2.63 -26.28 11.53
C ILE A 236 -4.00 -26.75 12.06
N VAL A 237 -4.88 -27.20 11.17
CA VAL A 237 -6.27 -27.49 11.56
C VAL A 237 -6.41 -28.77 12.38
N THR A 238 -5.55 -29.77 12.16
CA THR A 238 -5.59 -31.06 12.87
C THR A 238 -4.78 -31.08 14.17
N SER A 239 -3.79 -30.18 14.34
CA SER A 239 -2.97 -30.09 15.55
C SER A 239 -3.81 -29.91 16.81
N ARG A 240 -3.41 -30.51 17.94
CA ARG A 240 -4.07 -30.30 19.24
C ARG A 240 -3.89 -28.85 19.73
N SER A 241 -2.70 -28.28 19.53
CA SER A 241 -2.31 -26.91 19.90
C SER A 241 -2.25 -25.99 18.68
N ALA A 242 -2.23 -24.67 18.92
CA ALA A 242 -1.92 -23.71 17.87
C ALA A 242 -0.48 -23.90 17.37
N ILE A 243 -0.27 -23.69 16.06
CA ILE A 243 1.05 -23.73 15.42
C ILE A 243 1.41 -22.31 15.03
N CYS A 244 2.61 -21.87 15.39
CA CYS A 244 3.13 -20.58 14.98
C CYS A 244 3.81 -20.66 13.62
N ASP A 245 3.73 -19.58 12.85
CA ASP A 245 4.52 -19.37 11.65
C ASP A 245 5.98 -19.06 12.04
N ASN A 246 6.87 -19.97 11.68
CA ASN A 246 8.32 -19.81 11.82
C ASN A 246 9.03 -19.68 10.46
N SER A 247 8.29 -19.37 9.39
CA SER A 247 8.86 -19.17 8.06
C SER A 247 9.73 -17.91 8.00
N LEU A 248 10.53 -17.82 6.93
CA LEU A 248 11.41 -16.69 6.67
C LEU A 248 10.68 -15.60 5.89
N TRP A 249 11.00 -14.36 6.23
CA TRP A 249 10.59 -13.18 5.48
C TRP A 249 11.78 -12.68 4.65
N SER A 250 11.57 -12.53 3.35
CA SER A 250 12.55 -11.89 2.47
C SER A 250 12.45 -10.39 2.62
N VAL A 251 13.60 -9.72 2.78
CA VAL A 251 13.67 -8.25 2.69
C VAL A 251 13.80 -7.82 1.23
N GLY A 252 12.89 -6.97 0.79
CA GLY A 252 12.97 -6.21 -0.45
C GLY A 252 12.78 -4.72 -0.16
N GLY A 253 12.73 -3.92 -1.22
CA GLY A 253 12.33 -2.52 -1.09
C GLY A 253 11.49 -2.05 -2.27
N ARG A 254 10.50 -1.23 -1.97
CA ARG A 254 9.73 -0.44 -2.94
C ARG A 254 10.40 0.91 -3.06
N ALA A 255 10.58 1.37 -4.29
CA ALA A 255 11.21 2.65 -4.54
C ALA A 255 10.41 3.79 -3.86
N ARG A 256 11.12 4.78 -3.33
CA ARG A 256 10.53 5.95 -2.67
C ARG A 256 11.05 7.21 -3.35
N LYS A 257 10.15 8.16 -3.61
CA LYS A 257 10.52 9.50 -4.07
C LYS A 257 10.95 10.30 -2.85
N GLN A 258 12.20 10.74 -2.84
CA GLN A 258 12.80 11.47 -1.73
C GLN A 258 13.38 12.78 -2.22
N ASP A 259 13.10 13.85 -1.48
CA ASP A 259 13.74 15.14 -1.67
C ASP A 259 15.14 15.08 -1.04
N MET A 260 16.16 15.05 -1.90
CA MET A 260 17.55 14.92 -1.47
C MET A 260 18.12 16.25 -0.96
N ALA A 261 17.51 17.39 -1.30
CA ALA A 261 17.93 18.70 -0.83
C ALA A 261 17.74 18.87 0.69
N LYS A 262 16.80 18.12 1.28
CA LYS A 262 16.57 18.08 2.74
C LYS A 262 17.68 17.38 3.53
N GLY A 263 18.74 16.88 2.88
CA GLY A 263 19.90 16.26 3.54
C GLY A 263 19.60 14.92 4.25
N LYS A 264 18.38 14.38 4.10
CA LYS A 264 18.01 13.08 4.69
C LYS A 264 18.77 11.95 3.97
N PRO A 265 19.25 10.92 4.70
CA PRO A 265 19.92 9.78 4.07
C PRO A 265 18.96 9.06 3.10
N PRO A 266 19.46 8.49 1.99
CA PRO A 266 18.62 7.72 1.07
C PRO A 266 17.85 6.59 1.75
N GLU A 267 16.54 6.64 1.69
CA GLU A 267 15.66 5.65 2.29
C GLU A 267 14.63 5.17 1.28
N SER A 268 14.47 3.85 1.17
CA SER A 268 13.42 3.24 0.36
C SER A 268 12.32 2.70 1.28
N ARG A 269 11.16 2.33 0.73
CA ARG A 269 10.14 1.65 1.53
C ARG A 269 10.53 0.20 1.69
N ILE A 270 10.61 -0.30 2.93
CA ILE A 270 10.89 -1.71 3.17
C ILE A 270 9.69 -2.58 2.76
N ILE A 271 9.98 -3.72 2.11
CA ILE A 271 8.99 -4.78 1.88
C ILE A 271 9.45 -6.06 2.54
N LEU A 272 8.65 -6.57 3.48
CA LEU A 272 8.84 -7.90 4.05
C LEU A 272 7.92 -8.87 3.32
N MET A 273 8.49 -9.79 2.54
CA MET A 273 7.74 -10.71 1.69
C MET A 273 7.77 -12.12 2.32
N PRO A 274 6.61 -12.70 2.68
CA PRO A 274 6.57 -14.03 3.28
C PRO A 274 6.80 -15.11 2.24
N GLU A 275 7.03 -16.34 2.70
CA GLU A 275 6.98 -17.51 1.83
C GLU A 275 5.62 -17.63 1.12
N THR A 276 5.62 -18.02 -0.15
CA THR A 276 4.39 -18.12 -0.96
C THR A 276 3.36 -19.08 -0.36
N PRO A 277 3.72 -20.27 0.19
CA PRO A 277 2.77 -21.12 0.88
C PRO A 277 1.99 -20.40 1.99
N ASN A 278 2.68 -19.56 2.76
CA ASN A 278 2.07 -18.79 3.85
C ASN A 278 1.23 -17.63 3.30
N SER A 279 1.71 -16.99 2.23
CA SER A 279 0.93 -15.99 1.51
C SER A 279 -0.40 -16.57 0.98
N ILE A 280 -0.38 -17.81 0.46
CA ILE A 280 -1.61 -18.49 -0.01
C ILE A 280 -2.59 -18.67 1.15
N ILE A 281 -2.14 -19.15 2.31
CA ILE A 281 -2.98 -19.31 3.50
C ILE A 281 -3.53 -17.97 3.97
N ALA A 282 -2.69 -16.93 4.05
CA ALA A 282 -3.12 -15.59 4.43
C ALA A 282 -4.14 -15.01 3.43
N SER A 283 -3.98 -15.25 2.13
CA SER A 283 -4.92 -14.81 1.09
C SER A 283 -6.30 -15.47 1.21
N VAL A 284 -6.38 -16.73 1.67
CA VAL A 284 -7.66 -17.41 1.94
C VAL A 284 -8.48 -16.66 3.01
N ILE A 285 -7.80 -15.98 3.94
CA ILE A 285 -8.44 -15.13 4.95
C ILE A 285 -8.71 -13.74 4.37
N ALA A 286 -7.70 -13.09 3.77
CA ALA A 286 -7.76 -11.69 3.38
C ALA A 286 -8.74 -11.39 2.25
N GLN A 287 -8.74 -12.20 1.18
CA GLN A 287 -9.48 -11.89 -0.05
C GLN A 287 -11.01 -11.85 0.13
N PRO A 288 -11.63 -12.80 0.85
CA PRO A 288 -13.05 -12.70 1.20
C PRO A 288 -13.39 -11.42 1.96
N ILE A 289 -12.56 -11.05 2.95
CA ILE A 289 -12.78 -9.82 3.75
C ILE A 289 -12.69 -8.60 2.85
N ILE A 290 -11.63 -8.45 2.05
CA ILE A 290 -11.44 -7.31 1.15
C ILE A 290 -12.62 -7.20 0.17
N LYS A 291 -13.10 -8.33 -0.35
CA LYS A 291 -14.26 -8.36 -1.26
C LYS A 291 -15.53 -7.86 -0.59
N GLU A 292 -15.83 -8.32 0.63
CA GLU A 292 -17.03 -7.90 1.35
C GLU A 292 -16.91 -6.47 1.92
N MET A 293 -15.73 -6.05 2.40
CA MET A 293 -15.44 -4.67 2.81
C MET A 293 -15.75 -3.68 1.69
N LYS A 294 -15.37 -3.99 0.44
CA LYS A 294 -15.71 -3.16 -0.72
C LYS A 294 -17.21 -2.99 -0.89
N LYS A 295 -17.99 -4.07 -0.74
CA LYS A 295 -19.45 -3.99 -0.83
C LYS A 295 -20.04 -3.17 0.31
N VAL A 296 -19.57 -3.37 1.54
CA VAL A 296 -20.03 -2.60 2.71
C VAL A 296 -19.75 -1.11 2.48
N SER A 297 -18.54 -0.77 2.03
CA SER A 297 -18.16 0.60 1.70
C SER A 297 -18.99 1.23 0.58
N THR A 298 -19.47 0.44 -0.39
CA THR A 298 -20.37 0.93 -1.44
C THR A 298 -21.81 1.08 -0.93
N ALA A 299 -22.27 0.16 -0.08
CA ALA A 299 -23.63 0.14 0.44
C ALA A 299 -23.87 1.16 1.56
N ASN A 300 -22.83 1.47 2.34
CA ASN A 300 -22.88 2.39 3.46
C ASN A 300 -21.73 3.41 3.36
N PRO A 301 -22.00 4.65 2.90
CA PRO A 301 -20.97 5.68 2.78
C PRO A 301 -20.46 6.19 4.14
N ASP A 302 -21.21 5.99 5.23
CA ASP A 302 -20.84 6.44 6.58
C ASP A 302 -19.78 5.56 7.26
N VAL A 303 -19.37 4.43 6.67
CA VAL A 303 -18.32 3.61 7.29
C VAL A 303 -16.98 4.35 7.30
N GLU A 304 -16.12 4.01 8.26
CA GLU A 304 -14.87 4.73 8.49
C GLU A 304 -13.69 4.11 7.74
N CYS A 305 -13.85 2.89 7.22
CA CYS A 305 -12.85 2.26 6.39
C CYS A 305 -12.99 2.70 4.91
N PHE A 306 -11.93 3.30 4.38
CA PHE A 306 -11.80 3.71 2.98
C PHE A 306 -10.89 2.75 2.17
N MET A 307 -10.55 1.59 2.74
CA MET A 307 -9.74 0.59 2.04
C MET A 307 -10.47 0.06 0.81
N GLY A 308 -9.86 0.24 -0.37
CA GLY A 308 -10.43 -0.21 -1.64
C GLY A 308 -11.55 0.67 -2.17
N HIS A 309 -11.76 1.84 -1.56
CA HIS A 309 -12.64 2.90 -2.06
C HIS A 309 -12.14 3.41 -3.40
N ASP A 310 -13.04 3.55 -4.37
CA ASP A 310 -12.73 4.15 -5.66
C ASP A 310 -12.89 5.67 -5.55
N VAL A 311 -11.89 6.42 -5.97
CA VAL A 311 -11.95 7.90 -6.03
C VAL A 311 -12.31 8.40 -7.42
N THR A 312 -12.65 7.47 -8.34
CA THR A 312 -13.15 7.75 -9.68
C THR A 312 -14.64 7.40 -9.77
N LEU A 313 -15.29 7.70 -10.92
CA LEU A 313 -16.69 7.37 -11.20
C LEU A 313 -17.70 7.76 -10.09
N GLY A 314 -17.58 8.95 -9.54
CA GLY A 314 -18.43 9.48 -8.47
C GLY A 314 -18.03 9.07 -7.06
N GLY A 315 -17.06 8.16 -6.88
CA GLY A 315 -16.69 7.66 -5.55
C GLY A 315 -16.08 8.72 -4.61
N TRP A 316 -15.52 9.80 -5.14
CA TRP A 316 -15.07 10.96 -4.34
C TRP A 316 -16.20 11.67 -3.58
N SER A 317 -17.46 11.46 -3.97
CA SER A 317 -18.63 12.03 -3.26
C SER A 317 -18.59 11.69 -1.78
N ARG A 318 -18.15 10.49 -1.42
CA ARG A 318 -17.98 10.08 -0.02
C ARG A 318 -16.93 10.91 0.72
N ILE A 319 -15.81 11.27 0.07
CA ILE A 319 -14.81 12.16 0.66
C ILE A 319 -15.42 13.55 0.83
N LYS A 320 -16.18 14.04 -0.15
CA LYS A 320 -16.92 15.31 -0.08
C LYS A 320 -17.94 15.33 1.06
N GLU A 321 -18.71 14.28 1.26
CA GLU A 321 -19.67 14.20 2.38
C GLU A 321 -18.96 14.13 3.74
N PHE A 322 -17.78 13.50 3.79
CA PHE A 322 -16.96 13.46 4.99
C PHE A 322 -16.38 14.84 5.34
N THR A 323 -15.89 15.57 4.33
CA THR A 323 -15.47 16.96 4.44
C THR A 323 -16.66 17.84 4.10
N LYS A 324 -17.73 17.88 4.90
CA LYS A 324 -18.89 18.77 4.63
C LYS A 324 -18.64 20.18 5.17
N GLU A 325 -19.25 21.19 4.54
CA GLU A 325 -19.08 22.60 4.90
C GLU A 325 -19.39 22.83 6.38
N GLY A 326 -18.49 23.54 7.06
CA GLY A 326 -18.63 23.85 8.49
C GLY A 326 -18.31 22.68 9.42
N THR A 327 -17.78 21.57 8.89
CA THR A 327 -17.25 20.45 9.68
C THR A 327 -15.75 20.62 9.86
N PRO A 328 -15.25 20.85 11.08
CA PRO A 328 -13.81 20.90 11.32
C PRO A 328 -13.17 19.55 10.97
N THR A 329 -12.04 19.58 10.28
CA THR A 329 -11.33 18.36 9.86
C THR A 329 -9.84 18.42 10.15
N LEU A 330 -9.26 17.27 10.46
CA LEU A 330 -7.83 17.10 10.69
C LEU A 330 -7.29 15.97 9.84
N GLU A 331 -6.34 16.28 8.97
CA GLU A 331 -5.57 15.30 8.21
C GLU A 331 -4.27 14.98 8.98
N LEU A 332 -3.93 13.68 9.06
CA LEU A 332 -2.71 13.20 9.70
C LEU A 332 -1.85 12.44 8.69
N ASP A 333 -0.59 12.88 8.50
CA ASP A 333 0.43 12.15 7.71
C ASP A 333 1.45 11.49 8.66
N TRP A 334 1.37 10.16 8.79
CA TRP A 334 2.20 9.44 9.75
C TRP A 334 3.63 9.19 9.24
N GLU A 335 4.62 9.47 10.09
CA GLU A 335 6.01 9.13 9.81
C GLU A 335 6.25 7.62 10.01
N LYS A 336 6.51 6.90 8.91
CA LYS A 336 6.93 5.48 8.92
C LYS A 336 5.95 4.58 9.67
N PHE A 337 4.64 4.81 9.53
CA PHE A 337 3.56 4.11 10.22
C PHE A 337 3.76 2.60 10.36
N ASP A 338 3.99 1.89 9.25
CA ASP A 338 4.20 0.42 9.26
C ASP A 338 5.29 -0.02 10.26
N SER A 339 6.33 0.78 10.48
CA SER A 339 7.46 0.42 11.36
C SER A 339 7.23 0.73 12.85
N THR A 340 6.23 1.57 13.15
CA THR A 340 5.94 2.05 14.50
C THR A 340 4.91 1.20 15.23
N ILE A 341 4.06 0.47 14.50
CA ILE A 341 3.00 -0.37 15.08
C ILE A 341 3.56 -1.43 16.03
N THR A 342 3.05 -1.44 17.26
CA THR A 342 3.48 -2.35 18.32
C THR A 342 2.81 -3.73 18.21
N GLU A 343 3.36 -4.72 18.92
CA GLU A 343 2.80 -6.07 18.98
C GLU A 343 1.34 -6.08 19.45
N ASN A 344 1.02 -5.30 20.48
CA ASN A 344 -0.34 -5.23 21.04
C ASN A 344 -1.36 -4.70 20.01
N VAL A 345 -0.98 -3.68 19.23
CA VAL A 345 -1.86 -3.11 18.19
C VAL A 345 -2.11 -4.11 17.05
N ILE A 346 -1.07 -4.85 16.64
CA ILE A 346 -1.21 -5.94 15.66
C ILE A 346 -2.18 -7.00 16.20
N VAL A 347 -2.01 -7.43 17.45
CA VAL A 347 -2.87 -8.45 18.07
C VAL A 347 -4.32 -7.96 18.19
N ALA A 348 -4.55 -6.73 18.67
CA ALA A 348 -5.88 -6.13 18.73
C ALA A 348 -6.56 -6.10 17.34
N SER A 349 -5.81 -5.72 16.30
CA SER A 349 -6.30 -5.71 14.92
C SER A 349 -6.69 -7.10 14.43
N PHE A 350 -5.91 -8.14 14.75
CA PHE A 350 -6.26 -9.53 14.42
C PHE A 350 -7.47 -10.03 15.21
N CYS A 351 -7.64 -9.61 16.47
CA CYS A 351 -8.82 -9.94 17.26
C CYS A 351 -10.09 -9.39 16.60
N LEU A 352 -10.10 -8.12 16.20
CA LEU A 352 -11.22 -7.52 15.46
C LEU A 352 -11.44 -8.22 14.12
N LEU A 353 -10.38 -8.47 13.35
CA LEU A 353 -10.49 -9.14 12.06
C LEU A 353 -11.04 -10.57 12.18
N ARG A 354 -10.79 -11.25 13.31
CA ARG A 354 -11.30 -12.60 13.57
C ARG A 354 -12.82 -12.60 13.76
N THR A 355 -13.43 -11.53 14.28
CA THR A 355 -14.89 -11.49 14.53
C THR A 355 -15.73 -11.57 13.25
N VAL A 356 -15.13 -11.24 12.10
CA VAL A 356 -15.73 -11.32 10.76
C VAL A 356 -16.18 -12.74 10.39
N PHE A 357 -15.57 -13.78 10.97
CA PHE A 357 -15.88 -15.18 10.66
C PHE A 357 -16.65 -15.86 11.79
N PRO A 358 -17.44 -16.91 11.51
CA PRO A 358 -18.12 -17.68 12.54
C PRO A 358 -17.14 -18.32 13.53
N GLU A 359 -17.62 -18.62 14.73
CA GLU A 359 -16.86 -19.35 15.74
C GLU A 359 -16.39 -20.70 15.19
N SER A 360 -15.08 -20.93 15.25
CA SER A 360 -14.48 -22.16 14.76
C SER A 360 -13.05 -22.28 15.21
N ARG A 361 -12.77 -23.31 16.01
CA ARG A 361 -11.41 -23.66 16.44
C ARG A 361 -10.43 -23.82 15.28
N LYS A 362 -10.90 -24.24 14.09
CA LYS A 362 -10.04 -24.36 12.90
C LYS A 362 -9.66 -22.99 12.35
N ILE A 363 -10.60 -22.06 12.30
CA ILE A 363 -10.37 -20.68 11.87
C ILE A 363 -9.46 -19.97 12.87
N ASP A 364 -9.69 -20.15 14.18
CA ASP A 364 -8.85 -19.57 15.23
C ASP A 364 -7.38 -19.97 15.06
N LYS A 365 -7.11 -21.26 14.82
CA LYS A 365 -5.73 -21.74 14.58
C LYS A 365 -5.10 -21.15 13.32
N LEU A 366 -5.87 -20.91 12.27
CA LEU A 366 -5.37 -20.27 11.05
C LEU A 366 -5.03 -18.80 11.30
N PHE A 367 -5.90 -18.08 12.01
CA PHE A 367 -5.65 -16.71 12.45
C PHE A 367 -4.42 -16.64 13.35
N LEU A 368 -4.29 -17.51 14.35
CA LEU A 368 -3.12 -17.58 15.23
C LEU A 368 -1.83 -17.87 14.45
N PHE A 369 -1.88 -18.79 13.47
CA PHE A 369 -0.73 -19.05 12.60
C PHE A 369 -0.30 -17.79 11.85
N VAL A 370 -1.22 -17.12 11.17
CA VAL A 370 -0.89 -15.93 10.38
C VAL A 370 -0.49 -14.74 11.26
N MET A 371 -1.22 -14.50 12.35
CA MET A 371 -0.91 -13.47 13.34
C MET A 371 0.49 -13.66 13.93
N SER A 372 0.87 -14.90 14.27
CA SER A 372 2.21 -15.17 14.81
C SER A 372 3.32 -14.83 13.81
N GLY A 373 3.08 -14.94 12.50
CA GLY A 373 4.02 -14.51 11.46
C GLY A 373 4.10 -12.98 11.31
N PHE A 374 3.00 -12.27 11.59
CA PHE A 374 2.98 -10.80 11.67
C PHE A 374 3.67 -10.27 12.92
N VAL A 375 3.52 -10.96 14.04
CA VAL A 375 4.17 -10.60 15.31
C VAL A 375 5.64 -11.02 15.24
N TYR A 376 5.96 -12.30 15.16
CA TYR A 376 7.32 -12.84 15.25
C TYR A 376 7.97 -13.03 13.87
N LYS A 377 8.26 -11.92 13.19
CA LYS A 377 8.82 -11.90 11.83
C LYS A 377 10.26 -12.39 11.82
N ASN A 378 10.53 -13.60 11.34
CA ASN A 378 11.90 -14.11 11.14
C ASN A 378 12.44 -13.60 9.80
N ILE A 379 13.11 -12.45 9.82
CA ILE A 379 13.61 -11.75 8.65
C ILE A 379 15.00 -12.25 8.29
N ALA A 380 15.15 -12.74 7.06
CA ALA A 380 16.45 -13.13 6.52
C ALA A 380 17.10 -11.93 5.82
N ILE A 381 18.28 -11.52 6.32
CA ILE A 381 19.02 -10.35 5.82
C ILE A 381 20.35 -10.77 5.18
N LYS A 382 21.11 -9.79 4.68
CA LYS A 382 22.43 -9.96 4.03
C LYS A 382 23.32 -10.96 4.79
N GLN A 383 24.15 -11.71 4.07
CA GLN A 383 25.20 -12.57 4.66
C GLN A 383 24.69 -13.69 5.58
N ARG A 384 23.44 -14.14 5.37
CA ARG A 384 22.81 -15.30 6.03
C ARG A 384 22.14 -15.00 7.36
N PHE A 385 22.21 -13.79 7.91
CA PHE A 385 21.64 -13.54 9.24
C PHE A 385 20.11 -13.63 9.24
N ILE A 386 19.56 -14.22 10.30
CA ILE A 386 18.12 -14.26 10.57
C ILE A 386 17.86 -13.52 11.88
N TYR A 387 16.95 -12.54 11.81
CA TYR A 387 16.49 -11.77 12.97
C TYR A 387 15.00 -11.96 13.17
N ARG A 388 14.58 -12.13 14.41
CA ARG A 388 13.18 -12.05 14.81
C ARG A 388 12.86 -10.64 15.26
N ILE A 389 11.98 -9.97 14.53
CA ILE A 389 11.49 -8.63 14.86
C ILE A 389 10.03 -8.71 15.27
N THR A 390 9.67 -8.13 16.42
CA THR A 390 8.29 -8.15 16.94
C THR A 390 7.47 -6.92 16.54
N ARG A 391 8.12 -5.77 16.34
CA ARG A 391 7.44 -4.52 15.96
C ARG A 391 7.26 -4.37 14.45
N GLY A 392 6.23 -3.63 14.09
CA GLY A 392 5.91 -3.19 12.75
C GLY A 392 5.19 -4.23 11.90
N VAL A 393 4.42 -3.74 10.94
CA VAL A 393 3.60 -4.54 10.02
C VAL A 393 4.43 -4.92 8.79
N PRO A 394 4.47 -6.21 8.40
CA PRO A 394 5.23 -6.64 7.23
C PRO A 394 4.46 -6.36 5.93
N SER A 395 4.88 -5.35 5.17
CA SER A 395 4.11 -4.81 4.05
C SER A 395 3.86 -5.75 2.85
N GLY A 396 4.60 -6.84 2.70
CA GLY A 396 4.43 -7.81 1.60
C GLY A 396 3.39 -8.91 1.85
N SER A 397 2.68 -8.86 2.98
CA SER A 397 1.61 -9.82 3.30
C SER A 397 0.29 -9.50 2.59
N PRO A 398 -0.54 -10.49 2.24
CA PRO A 398 -1.91 -10.25 1.75
C PRO A 398 -2.83 -9.53 2.74
N LEU A 399 -2.50 -9.57 4.05
CA LEU A 399 -3.28 -8.93 5.11
C LEU A 399 -2.78 -7.53 5.47
N THR A 400 -1.68 -7.04 4.87
CA THR A 400 -1.07 -5.75 5.24
C THR A 400 -2.10 -4.63 5.29
N SER A 401 -2.80 -4.36 4.19
CA SER A 401 -3.73 -3.22 4.13
C SER A 401 -4.85 -3.31 5.16
N LEU A 402 -5.37 -4.51 5.42
CA LEU A 402 -6.37 -4.75 6.46
C LEU A 402 -5.82 -4.43 7.85
N ILE A 403 -4.65 -4.99 8.18
CA ILE A 403 -4.04 -4.83 9.51
C ILE A 403 -3.57 -3.40 9.74
N VAL A 404 -2.96 -2.73 8.75
CA VAL A 404 -2.55 -1.33 8.85
C VAL A 404 -3.75 -0.43 9.07
N THR A 405 -4.83 -0.60 8.29
CA THR A 405 -6.05 0.23 8.43
C THR A 405 -6.71 0.03 9.79
N LEU A 406 -6.84 -1.22 10.26
CA LEU A 406 -7.36 -1.51 11.59
C LEU A 406 -6.44 -0.99 12.70
N SER A 407 -5.12 -1.13 12.55
CA SER A 407 -4.14 -0.62 13.51
C SER A 407 -4.27 0.89 13.66
N ASN A 408 -4.41 1.60 12.54
CA ASN A 408 -4.60 3.04 12.52
C ASN A 408 -5.89 3.43 13.25
N TRP A 409 -7.00 2.81 12.85
CA TRP A 409 -8.31 3.03 13.46
C TRP A 409 -8.35 2.77 14.96
N VAL A 410 -7.79 1.65 15.42
CA VAL A 410 -7.73 1.28 16.85
C VAL A 410 -6.87 2.28 17.62
N CYS A 411 -5.71 2.67 17.09
CA CYS A 411 -4.85 3.67 17.74
C CYS A 411 -5.54 5.04 17.83
N LEU A 412 -6.23 5.48 16.77
CA LEU A 412 -6.97 6.73 16.77
C LEU A 412 -8.07 6.72 17.83
N ASN A 413 -8.91 5.69 17.85
CA ASN A 413 -9.98 5.56 18.83
C ASN A 413 -9.45 5.58 20.27
N TYR A 414 -8.39 4.82 20.54
CA TYR A 414 -7.74 4.78 21.83
C TYR A 414 -7.16 6.14 22.25
N VAL A 415 -6.33 6.77 21.42
CA VAL A 415 -5.64 8.02 21.80
C VAL A 415 -6.62 9.17 21.94
N LEU A 416 -7.52 9.36 20.96
CA LEU A 416 -8.47 10.48 20.96
C LEU A 416 -9.38 10.43 22.20
N ARG A 417 -9.93 9.25 22.53
CA ARG A 417 -10.88 9.10 23.63
C ARG A 417 -10.21 9.05 25.00
N LYS A 418 -9.07 8.33 25.12
CA LYS A 418 -8.37 8.22 26.41
C LYS A 418 -7.83 9.57 26.88
N GLN A 419 -7.30 10.35 25.96
CA GLN A 419 -6.69 11.66 26.25
C GLN A 419 -7.68 12.81 26.10
N LYS A 420 -8.91 12.52 25.65
CA LYS A 420 -9.94 13.52 25.34
C LYS A 420 -9.45 14.61 24.40
N LEU A 421 -8.62 14.21 23.43
CA LEU A 421 -8.04 15.17 22.48
C LEU A 421 -9.15 15.88 21.74
N PHE A 422 -8.94 17.17 21.51
CA PHE A 422 -9.87 18.07 20.85
C PHE A 422 -11.22 18.21 21.57
N GLY A 423 -11.28 17.87 22.87
CA GLY A 423 -12.52 17.88 23.64
C GLY A 423 -13.45 16.71 23.34
N ILE A 424 -12.94 15.62 22.75
CA ILE A 424 -13.70 14.39 22.51
C ILE A 424 -14.04 13.73 23.86
N GLU A 425 -15.33 13.55 24.13
CA GLU A 425 -15.84 12.89 25.34
C GLU A 425 -16.42 11.50 25.03
N SER A 426 -16.90 11.30 23.80
CA SER A 426 -17.59 10.09 23.34
C SER A 426 -17.15 9.63 21.96
N GLY A 427 -17.51 8.39 21.62
CA GLY A 427 -17.37 7.85 20.26
C GLY A 427 -18.31 8.47 19.22
N GLU A 428 -19.16 9.43 19.59
CA GLU A 428 -20.06 10.12 18.65
C GLU A 428 -19.53 11.50 18.25
N ASP A 429 -18.54 12.04 18.96
CA ASP A 429 -18.04 13.40 18.73
C ASP A 429 -17.19 13.54 17.46
N TYR A 430 -16.79 12.43 16.84
CA TYR A 430 -15.95 12.41 15.65
C TYR A 430 -16.25 11.23 14.73
N LYS A 431 -15.93 11.39 13.44
CA LYS A 431 -15.85 10.32 12.43
C LYS A 431 -14.41 10.18 11.95
N LEU A 432 -14.03 8.96 11.59
CA LEU A 432 -12.73 8.64 11.00
C LEU A 432 -12.88 8.26 9.53
N ALA A 433 -11.90 8.62 8.71
CA ALA A 433 -11.71 8.07 7.38
C ALA A 433 -10.28 7.54 7.28
N VAL A 434 -10.14 6.22 7.28
CA VAL A 434 -8.84 5.53 7.32
C VAL A 434 -8.66 4.58 6.14
N ALA A 435 -7.50 4.64 5.50
CA ALA A 435 -7.10 3.71 4.45
C ALA A 435 -5.59 3.44 4.51
N GLY A 436 -5.20 2.39 5.22
CA GLY A 436 -3.81 2.20 5.61
C GLY A 436 -3.42 3.24 6.66
N ASP A 437 -2.34 3.96 6.39
CA ASP A 437 -1.84 5.09 7.19
C ASP A 437 -2.57 6.41 6.87
N ASP A 438 -3.11 6.58 5.65
CA ASP A 438 -3.88 7.79 5.31
C ASP A 438 -5.06 7.98 6.27
N THR A 439 -5.15 9.17 6.86
CA THR A 439 -6.10 9.48 7.95
C THR A 439 -6.72 10.85 7.76
N LEU A 440 -8.05 10.90 7.90
CA LEU A 440 -8.80 12.13 8.06
C LEU A 440 -9.80 11.98 9.22
N ILE A 441 -9.91 13.00 10.05
CA ILE A 441 -10.81 13.06 11.21
C ILE A 441 -11.79 14.19 10.97
N ALA A 442 -13.08 13.94 11.10
CA ALA A 442 -14.13 14.96 11.08
C ALA A 442 -14.74 15.08 12.47
N PHE A 443 -14.82 16.30 12.99
CA PHE A 443 -15.40 16.58 14.31
C PHE A 443 -16.89 16.91 14.13
N VAL A 444 -17.77 16.03 14.61
CA VAL A 444 -19.22 16.08 14.34
C VAL A 444 -19.95 16.97 15.35
N ASN A 445 -19.44 17.06 16.57
CA ASN A 445 -20.04 17.84 17.64
C ASN A 445 -19.32 19.19 17.77
N ASN A 446 -19.75 20.19 16.99
CA ASN A 446 -19.12 21.52 16.94
C ASN A 446 -19.04 22.23 18.31
N ASN A 447 -19.84 21.83 19.30
CA ASN A 447 -19.85 22.45 20.63
C ASN A 447 -18.74 21.93 21.56
N THR A 448 -18.10 20.79 21.25
CA THR A 448 -17.06 20.19 22.10
C THR A 448 -15.66 20.37 21.53
N PHE A 449 -15.55 20.75 20.25
CA PHE A 449 -14.28 20.86 19.57
C PHE A 449 -13.37 21.94 20.20
N LYS A 450 -12.12 21.57 20.49
CA LYS A 450 -11.07 22.47 20.94
C LYS A 450 -9.82 22.28 20.09
N LEU A 451 -9.33 23.35 19.48
CA LEU A 451 -8.05 23.29 18.79
C LEU A 451 -6.93 23.09 19.82
N GLU A 452 -6.07 22.12 19.57
CA GLU A 452 -4.92 21.82 20.40
C GLU A 452 -3.62 22.16 19.70
N ASP A 453 -2.57 22.37 20.49
CA ASP A 453 -1.23 22.59 19.99
C ASP A 453 -0.71 21.36 19.23
N ALA A 454 -0.23 21.58 18.00
CA ALA A 454 0.24 20.53 17.09
C ALA A 454 1.34 19.65 17.72
N LYS A 455 2.24 20.26 18.50
CA LYS A 455 3.30 19.52 19.19
C LYS A 455 2.72 18.67 20.32
N HIS A 456 1.75 19.18 21.08
CA HIS A 456 1.04 18.38 22.08
C HIS A 456 0.35 17.15 21.46
N VAL A 457 -0.34 17.30 20.33
CA VAL A 457 -0.97 16.19 19.61
C VAL A 457 0.06 15.16 19.18
N SER A 458 1.16 15.59 18.54
CA SER A 458 2.26 14.72 18.11
C SER A 458 2.89 13.94 19.26
N ASP A 459 3.23 14.64 20.36
CA ASP A 459 3.83 14.03 21.55
C ASP A 459 2.89 13.01 22.20
N THR A 460 1.58 13.29 22.18
CA THR A 460 0.56 12.40 22.73
C THR A 460 0.44 11.10 21.93
N PHE A 461 0.33 11.17 20.60
CA PHE A 461 0.31 9.97 19.75
C PHE A 461 1.60 9.15 19.88
N ARG A 462 2.75 9.82 20.01
CA ARG A 462 4.04 9.17 20.22
C ARG A 462 4.14 8.45 21.56
N LYS A 463 3.62 9.06 22.63
CA LYS A 463 3.65 8.49 23.97
C LYS A 463 2.65 7.35 24.13
N GLU A 464 1.42 7.51 23.64
CA GLU A 464 0.32 6.60 23.92
C GLU A 464 0.25 5.42 22.93
N ALA A 465 0.55 5.66 21.65
CA ALA A 465 0.41 4.65 20.58
C ALA A 465 1.73 4.35 19.84
N ASN A 466 2.84 4.99 20.23
CA ASN A 466 4.13 4.92 19.54
C ASN A 466 4.07 5.40 18.07
N LEU A 467 3.02 6.12 17.68
CA LEU A 467 2.87 6.70 16.35
C LEU A 467 3.62 8.03 16.25
N LYS A 468 4.07 8.39 15.06
CA LYS A 468 4.81 9.63 14.84
C LYS A 468 4.13 10.43 13.76
N VAL A 469 3.92 11.71 14.01
CA VAL A 469 3.44 12.69 13.05
C VAL A 469 4.27 13.95 13.31
N GLU A 470 4.81 14.57 12.26
CA GLU A 470 5.51 15.83 12.44
C GLU A 470 4.47 16.92 12.73
N PRO A 471 4.71 17.83 13.68
CA PRO A 471 3.76 18.91 13.98
C PRO A 471 3.37 19.74 12.74
N ASP A 472 4.33 19.96 11.83
CA ASP A 472 4.11 20.70 10.58
C ASP A 472 3.26 19.92 9.55
N ASP A 473 3.16 18.60 9.70
CA ASP A 473 2.35 17.73 8.85
C ASP A 473 0.92 17.57 9.41
N LEU A 474 0.60 18.18 10.55
CA LEU A 474 -0.77 18.28 11.08
C LEU A 474 -1.54 19.37 10.35
N ASN A 475 -2.26 18.97 9.30
CA ASN A 475 -3.03 19.89 8.50
C ASN A 475 -4.44 20.05 9.11
N PHE A 476 -4.55 20.93 10.09
CA PHE A 476 -5.83 21.32 10.68
C PHE A 476 -6.54 22.33 9.78
N ASN A 477 -7.74 21.98 9.32
CA ASN A 477 -8.58 22.87 8.54
C ASN A 477 -10.00 22.87 9.11
N GLU A 478 -10.45 24.02 9.58
CA GLU A 478 -11.88 24.32 9.56
C GLU A 478 -12.26 24.45 8.09
N TRP A 479 -12.71 23.35 7.49
CA TRP A 479 -13.18 23.36 6.13
C TRP A 479 -14.51 24.12 6.11
N MET A 480 -14.41 25.42 5.85
CA MET A 480 -15.55 26.34 5.72
C MET A 480 -16.32 26.10 4.40
N GLY A 481 -16.04 25.00 3.70
CA GLY A 481 -16.79 24.46 2.56
C GLY A 481 -17.40 25.47 1.60
N GLY A 482 -16.64 26.47 1.17
CA GLY A 482 -17.12 27.46 0.21
C GLY A 482 -16.50 27.30 -1.17
N GLU A 483 -17.25 27.67 -2.21
CA GLU A 483 -16.77 27.91 -3.59
C GLU A 483 -15.74 29.08 -3.69
N LEU A 484 -15.35 29.66 -2.55
CA LEU A 484 -14.64 30.94 -2.39
C LEU A 484 -13.25 30.80 -1.75
N TYR A 485 -12.50 29.75 -2.08
CA TYR A 485 -11.09 29.70 -1.69
C TYR A 485 -10.22 30.48 -2.67
N ASN A 486 -9.25 31.24 -2.14
CA ASN A 486 -8.17 31.75 -2.96
C ASN A 486 -7.37 30.56 -3.51
N LEU A 487 -6.74 30.75 -4.67
CA LEU A 487 -5.97 29.70 -5.35
C LEU A 487 -4.84 29.10 -4.51
N ASP A 488 -4.37 29.80 -3.48
CA ASP A 488 -3.32 29.31 -2.59
C ASP A 488 -3.88 28.46 -1.44
N ASP A 489 -5.13 28.70 -1.01
CA ASP A 489 -5.77 27.97 0.09
C ASP A 489 -6.18 26.54 -0.30
N ILE A 490 -6.33 26.29 -1.60
CA ILE A 490 -6.67 24.98 -2.16
C ILE A 490 -5.68 23.89 -1.76
N GLU A 491 -4.40 24.25 -1.59
CA GLU A 491 -3.35 23.29 -1.24
C GLU A 491 -3.49 22.80 0.20
N TYR A 492 -4.20 23.55 1.04
CA TYR A 492 -4.51 23.18 2.42
C TYR A 492 -5.80 22.36 2.54
N SER A 493 -6.58 22.22 1.45
CA SER A 493 -7.79 21.39 1.48
C SER A 493 -7.47 19.98 2.00
N PRO A 494 -8.29 19.42 2.90
CA PRO A 494 -8.06 18.09 3.43
C PRO A 494 -7.96 17.06 2.33
N SER A 495 -6.99 16.15 2.45
CA SER A 495 -6.77 15.10 1.47
C SER A 495 -6.88 13.71 2.09
N LEU A 496 -7.49 12.79 1.32
CA LEU A 496 -7.51 11.37 1.65
C LEU A 496 -7.21 10.59 0.37
N LEU A 497 -6.35 9.58 0.44
CA LEU A 497 -5.87 8.85 -0.76
C LEU A 497 -5.28 9.81 -1.82
N LYS A 498 -4.67 10.93 -1.37
CA LYS A 498 -4.16 12.04 -2.20
C LYS A 498 -5.22 12.71 -3.08
N THR A 499 -6.48 12.57 -2.68
CA THR A 499 -7.63 13.20 -3.32
C THR A 499 -8.16 14.26 -2.35
N MET A 500 -8.26 15.49 -2.83
CA MET A 500 -8.87 16.60 -2.11
C MET A 500 -10.16 17.00 -2.82
N ILE A 501 -11.05 17.76 -2.19
CA ILE A 501 -12.29 18.24 -2.84
C ILE A 501 -12.17 19.73 -3.17
N TRP A 502 -12.42 20.07 -4.43
CA TRP A 502 -12.43 21.44 -4.95
C TRP A 502 -13.70 21.69 -5.74
N GLN A 503 -14.51 22.67 -5.33
CA GLN A 503 -15.80 22.99 -5.97
C GLN A 503 -16.69 21.75 -6.17
N GLY A 504 -16.72 20.86 -5.17
CA GLY A 504 -17.48 19.62 -5.21
C GLY A 504 -16.87 18.48 -6.05
N LEU A 505 -15.69 18.68 -6.62
CA LEU A 505 -15.00 17.75 -7.51
C LEU A 505 -13.62 17.34 -6.94
N PRO A 506 -13.15 16.09 -7.08
CA PRO A 506 -11.86 15.61 -6.58
C PRO A 506 -10.64 16.25 -7.26
N GLY A 507 -9.99 17.19 -6.60
CA GLY A 507 -8.69 17.71 -6.99
C GLY A 507 -7.50 16.87 -6.49
N ARG A 508 -6.31 17.34 -6.85
CA ARG A 508 -5.03 16.88 -6.30
C ARG A 508 -4.12 18.09 -6.08
N ARG A 509 -3.38 18.08 -4.97
CA ARG A 509 -2.38 19.12 -4.66
C ARG A 509 -1.33 19.23 -5.76
N LEU A 510 -0.89 20.47 -6.03
CA LEU A 510 0.12 20.75 -7.05
C LEU A 510 1.41 19.99 -6.79
N ASP A 511 1.89 19.99 -5.53
CA ASP A 511 3.16 19.33 -5.17
C ASP A 511 3.11 17.81 -5.39
N ASP A 512 1.96 17.20 -5.14
CA ASP A 512 1.74 15.77 -5.38
C ASP A 512 1.74 15.43 -6.87
N LEU A 513 1.21 16.33 -7.70
CA LEU A 513 1.21 16.21 -9.15
C LEU A 513 2.63 16.39 -9.70
N VAL A 514 3.34 17.44 -9.28
CA VAL A 514 4.75 17.70 -9.64
C VAL A 514 5.62 16.51 -9.25
N LYS A 515 5.50 16.01 -8.01
CA LYS A 515 6.22 14.81 -7.55
C LYS A 515 5.89 13.57 -8.37
N SER A 516 4.67 13.47 -8.89
CA SER A 516 4.25 12.34 -9.71
C SER A 516 4.86 12.38 -11.11
N ILE A 517 4.92 13.55 -11.72
CA ILE A 517 5.35 13.76 -13.10
C ILE A 517 6.87 13.92 -13.24
N SER A 518 7.51 14.71 -12.39
CA SER A 518 8.95 14.99 -12.46
C SER A 518 9.83 13.76 -12.15
N CYS A 519 9.26 12.82 -11.38
CA CYS A 519 9.93 11.61 -10.96
C CYS A 519 8.92 10.44 -10.91
N PRO A 520 8.40 9.94 -12.04
CA PRO A 520 7.47 8.81 -12.10
C PRO A 520 8.10 7.55 -11.51
N GLU A 521 7.31 6.50 -11.24
CA GLU A 521 7.85 5.19 -10.80
C GLU A 521 8.26 4.31 -11.99
N SER A 522 7.55 4.39 -13.11
CA SER A 522 7.96 3.79 -14.38
C SER A 522 9.15 4.54 -14.98
N LYS A 523 10.00 3.82 -15.73
CA LYS A 523 11.04 4.47 -16.53
C LYS A 523 10.35 5.08 -17.75
N MET A 524 10.34 6.41 -17.85
CA MET A 524 10.00 7.10 -19.10
C MET A 524 11.14 6.89 -20.10
N ILE A 525 10.77 6.45 -21.29
CA ILE A 525 11.69 6.07 -22.36
C ILE A 525 11.75 7.17 -23.43
N SER A 526 10.71 8.02 -23.51
CA SER A 526 10.57 9.08 -24.51
C SER A 526 9.61 10.19 -24.02
N TYR A 527 9.63 11.36 -24.68
CA TYR A 527 8.62 12.40 -24.47
C TYR A 527 7.19 11.90 -24.75
N TRP A 528 7.02 10.92 -25.64
CA TRP A 528 5.73 10.23 -25.85
C TRP A 528 5.22 9.53 -24.60
N SER A 529 6.10 8.87 -23.84
CA SER A 529 5.71 8.27 -22.56
C SER A 529 5.32 9.31 -21.50
N VAL A 530 5.88 10.52 -21.59
CA VAL A 530 5.45 11.67 -20.78
C VAL A 530 4.05 12.09 -21.19
N LEU A 531 3.78 12.34 -22.48
CA LEU A 531 2.45 12.74 -22.96
C LEU A 531 1.38 11.72 -22.60
N ALA A 532 1.64 10.42 -22.74
CA ALA A 532 0.74 9.36 -22.28
C ALA A 532 0.46 9.45 -20.77
N THR A 533 1.49 9.73 -19.96
CA THR A 533 1.33 9.94 -18.51
C THR A 533 0.49 11.17 -18.22
N LEU A 534 0.72 12.29 -18.92
CA LEU A 534 -0.08 13.52 -18.78
C LEU A 534 -1.53 13.29 -19.17
N ARG A 535 -1.78 12.54 -20.25
CA ARG A 535 -3.15 12.14 -20.66
C ARG A 535 -3.87 11.34 -19.58
N GLY A 536 -3.16 10.48 -18.87
CA GLY A 536 -3.71 9.77 -17.71
C GLY A 536 -4.20 10.73 -16.62
N TYR A 537 -3.50 11.84 -16.40
CA TYR A 537 -3.91 12.87 -15.45
C TYR A 537 -5.01 13.81 -16.00
N THR A 538 -5.03 14.09 -17.31
CA THR A 538 -6.08 14.93 -17.93
C THR A 538 -7.38 14.19 -18.20
N SER A 539 -7.33 12.85 -18.31
CA SER A 539 -8.52 12.00 -18.49
C SER A 539 -9.27 11.74 -17.18
N LEU A 540 -8.66 12.06 -16.04
CA LEU A 540 -9.39 12.23 -14.79
C LEU A 540 -10.07 13.60 -14.87
N PRO A 541 -11.40 13.70 -14.72
CA PRO A 541 -12.16 14.92 -15.05
C PRO A 541 -11.79 16.15 -14.20
N ILE A 542 -10.81 16.07 -13.30
CA ILE A 542 -10.78 16.88 -12.11
C ILE A 542 -9.35 17.21 -11.67
N MET A 543 -9.06 18.50 -11.70
CA MET A 543 -7.80 19.11 -11.31
C MET A 543 -8.09 20.48 -10.71
N THR A 544 -7.30 20.85 -9.71
CA THR A 544 -7.25 22.24 -9.24
C THR A 544 -6.85 23.16 -10.39
N PRO A 545 -7.19 24.46 -10.36
CA PRO A 545 -6.76 25.39 -11.40
C PRO A 545 -5.24 25.38 -11.61
N LEU A 546 -4.47 25.24 -10.53
CA LEU A 546 -3.01 25.10 -10.58
C LEU A 546 -2.57 23.78 -11.25
N GLY A 547 -3.21 22.65 -10.92
CA GLY A 547 -2.93 21.38 -11.57
C GLY A 547 -3.23 21.40 -13.07
N ARG A 548 -4.36 22.00 -13.45
CA ARG A 548 -4.74 22.16 -14.87
C ARG A 548 -3.76 23.08 -15.60
N ALA A 549 -3.38 24.19 -14.97
CA ALA A 549 -2.36 25.11 -15.50
C ALA A 549 -1.02 24.39 -15.74
N LEU A 550 -0.59 23.54 -14.79
CA LEU A 550 0.62 22.74 -14.92
C LEU A 550 0.53 21.76 -16.09
N LEU A 551 -0.54 20.95 -16.16
CA LEU A 551 -0.67 19.97 -17.25
C LEU A 551 -0.77 20.62 -18.62
N THR A 552 -1.41 21.79 -18.72
CA THR A 552 -1.51 22.54 -19.97
C THR A 552 -0.14 23.06 -20.40
N SER A 553 0.58 23.72 -19.47
CA SER A 553 1.92 24.27 -19.72
C SER A 553 2.89 23.15 -20.13
N LEU A 554 2.84 22.04 -19.40
CA LEU A 554 3.71 20.89 -19.65
C LEU A 554 3.34 20.16 -20.94
N GLY A 555 2.05 20.03 -21.25
CA GLY A 555 1.59 19.47 -22.50
C GLY A 555 2.11 20.26 -23.70
N ALA A 556 2.00 21.59 -23.66
CA ALA A 556 2.53 22.47 -24.70
C ALA A 556 4.07 22.37 -24.81
N PHE A 557 4.77 22.43 -23.68
CA PHE A 557 6.22 22.31 -23.61
C PHE A 557 6.73 20.98 -24.18
N VAL A 558 6.16 19.86 -23.73
CA VAL A 558 6.56 18.52 -24.19
C VAL A 558 6.21 18.33 -25.66
N SER A 559 5.08 18.85 -26.13
CA SER A 559 4.70 18.80 -27.55
C SER A 559 5.70 19.53 -28.45
N GLU A 560 6.15 20.72 -28.05
CA GLU A 560 7.22 21.45 -28.76
C GLU A 560 8.51 20.62 -28.79
N LYS A 561 8.89 19.97 -27.68
CA LYS A 561 10.07 19.09 -27.65
C LYS A 561 9.92 17.86 -28.54
N CYS A 562 8.75 17.23 -28.60
CA CYS A 562 8.48 16.13 -29.53
C CYS A 562 8.65 16.58 -30.98
N ARG A 563 8.04 17.71 -31.37
CA ARG A 563 8.13 18.24 -32.75
C ARG A 563 9.58 18.56 -33.15
N LEU A 564 10.36 19.11 -32.23
CA LEU A 564 11.78 19.39 -32.46
C LEU A 564 12.63 18.12 -32.63
N GLN A 565 12.22 17.01 -32.00
CA GLN A 565 12.96 15.74 -32.05
C GLN A 565 12.58 14.89 -33.28
N ASP A 566 11.29 14.84 -33.63
CA ASP A 566 10.74 13.88 -34.60
C ASP A 566 10.27 14.53 -35.93
N GLY A 567 10.23 15.87 -36.03
CA GLY A 567 9.69 16.60 -37.20
C GLY A 567 8.19 16.92 -37.08
N GLU A 568 7.70 17.96 -37.80
CA GLU A 568 6.33 18.48 -37.64
C GLU A 568 5.22 17.54 -38.18
N SER A 569 5.51 16.71 -39.19
CA SER A 569 4.48 15.99 -39.96
C SER A 569 3.81 14.82 -39.23
N ASP A 570 4.41 14.27 -38.18
CA ASP A 570 3.87 13.10 -37.45
C ASP A 570 3.05 13.47 -36.19
N PHE A 571 3.02 14.74 -35.79
CA PHE A 571 2.47 15.15 -34.49
C PHE A 571 0.96 15.49 -34.54
N ASP A 572 0.52 16.18 -35.59
CA ASP A 572 -0.80 16.85 -35.60
C ASP A 572 -1.98 15.93 -35.96
N ASP A 573 -1.75 14.83 -36.68
CA ASP A 573 -2.84 13.94 -37.14
C ASP A 573 -3.31 12.92 -36.09
N VAL A 574 -2.55 12.69 -35.01
CA VAL A 574 -2.85 11.58 -34.08
C VAL A 574 -2.75 11.96 -32.60
N TYR A 575 -2.09 13.06 -32.21
CA TYR A 575 -1.61 13.16 -30.81
C TYR A 575 -1.73 14.48 -30.04
N ASN A 576 -2.50 15.48 -30.48
CA ASN A 576 -2.82 16.60 -29.59
C ASN A 576 -3.73 16.12 -28.42
N PRO A 577 -3.27 16.15 -27.14
CA PRO A 577 -4.05 15.70 -25.98
C PRO A 577 -5.30 16.57 -25.70
N PHE A 578 -5.43 17.70 -26.41
CA PHE A 578 -6.55 18.63 -26.35
C PHE A 578 -7.29 18.75 -27.69
N SER A 579 -6.98 17.92 -28.69
CA SER A 579 -7.75 17.89 -29.94
C SER A 579 -9.12 17.23 -29.71
N PRO A 580 -10.22 17.82 -30.22
CA PRO A 580 -11.55 17.22 -30.11
C PRO A 580 -11.71 15.91 -30.90
N ASN A 581 -10.78 15.57 -31.80
CA ASN A 581 -10.86 14.42 -32.71
C ASN A 581 -10.01 13.20 -32.28
N THR A 582 -9.22 13.30 -31.21
CA THR A 582 -8.42 12.17 -30.73
C THR A 582 -9.32 11.22 -29.94
N TYR A 583 -9.40 9.95 -30.36
CA TYR A 583 -10.15 8.87 -29.71
C TYR A 583 -10.06 8.94 -28.18
N LEU A 584 -11.05 9.57 -27.54
CA LEU A 584 -11.42 9.25 -26.17
C LEU A 584 -11.68 7.74 -26.15
N PRO A 585 -11.27 7.00 -25.11
CA PRO A 585 -11.75 5.63 -24.97
C PRO A 585 -13.27 5.69 -25.08
N LYS A 586 -13.82 5.07 -26.13
CA LYS A 586 -15.26 4.84 -26.23
C LYS A 586 -15.59 4.03 -24.99
N PHE A 587 -16.18 4.67 -23.99
CA PHE A 587 -16.86 3.95 -22.92
C PHE A 587 -17.95 3.14 -23.61
N GLU A 588 -17.71 1.84 -23.81
CA GLU A 588 -18.70 0.93 -24.38
C GLU A 588 -19.92 0.94 -23.47
N SER A 589 -20.97 1.60 -23.94
CA SER A 589 -22.36 1.52 -23.49
C SER A 589 -22.56 1.40 -21.96
N ILE A 590 -22.66 2.54 -21.29
CA ILE A 590 -23.44 2.60 -20.05
C ILE A 590 -24.90 2.33 -20.46
N VAL A 591 -25.44 1.22 -19.98
CA VAL A 591 -26.86 0.88 -20.15
C VAL A 591 -27.68 1.96 -19.45
N VAL A 592 -28.29 2.84 -20.24
CA VAL A 592 -29.18 3.88 -19.75
C VAL A 592 -30.46 3.22 -19.24
N SER A 593 -30.76 3.41 -17.96
CA SER A 593 -32.05 3.02 -17.38
C SER A 593 -33.19 3.78 -18.07
N PRO A 594 -34.31 3.14 -18.48
CA PRO A 594 -35.40 3.79 -19.22
C PRO A 594 -36.16 4.92 -18.50
N CYS A 595 -35.83 5.23 -17.24
CA CYS A 595 -36.64 6.11 -16.40
C CYS A 595 -36.39 7.62 -16.59
N VAL A 596 -35.53 8.05 -17.54
CA VAL A 596 -34.98 9.42 -17.58
C VAL A 596 -35.53 10.28 -18.73
N SER A 597 -36.33 9.75 -19.67
CA SER A 597 -36.75 10.54 -20.86
C SER A 597 -37.71 11.70 -20.56
N ASP A 598 -38.47 11.66 -19.48
CA ASP A 598 -39.58 12.59 -19.29
C ASP A 598 -39.22 13.89 -18.56
N LYS A 599 -38.00 14.00 -18.00
CA LYS A 599 -37.53 15.21 -17.28
C LYS A 599 -36.66 16.16 -18.11
N MET A 600 -36.31 15.82 -19.35
CA MET A 600 -35.34 16.57 -20.18
C MET A 600 -35.87 17.85 -20.89
N ASN A 601 -37.10 18.31 -20.63
CA ASN A 601 -37.73 19.44 -21.35
C ASN A 601 -37.90 20.74 -20.53
N ARG A 602 -37.05 21.01 -19.53
CA ARG A 602 -37.05 22.31 -18.84
C ARG A 602 -35.67 22.96 -18.85
N ASP A 603 -35.61 24.23 -19.22
CA ASP A 603 -34.42 25.08 -19.10
C ASP A 603 -34.04 25.27 -17.61
N PRO A 604 -32.74 25.33 -17.27
CA PRO A 604 -32.27 25.49 -15.89
C PRO A 604 -32.58 26.90 -15.34
N PRO A 605 -32.93 27.03 -14.04
CA PRO A 605 -33.48 28.27 -13.46
C PRO A 605 -32.50 29.43 -13.26
N TYR A 606 -31.21 29.29 -13.57
CA TYR A 606 -30.17 30.30 -13.24
C TYR A 606 -29.56 31.04 -14.45
N LEU A 607 -30.07 30.82 -15.67
CA LEU A 607 -29.57 31.51 -16.88
C LEU A 607 -30.67 32.38 -17.49
N THR A 608 -30.75 33.65 -17.07
CA THR A 608 -31.54 34.65 -17.80
C THR A 608 -30.77 35.13 -19.03
N LYS A 609 -31.47 35.20 -20.17
CA LYS A 609 -30.99 35.58 -21.52
C LYS A 609 -30.20 36.90 -21.55
N ASP A 610 -30.42 37.78 -20.59
CA ASP A 610 -29.92 39.15 -20.59
C ASP A 610 -28.43 39.26 -20.24
N LYS A 611 -27.83 38.25 -19.58
CA LYS A 611 -26.39 38.21 -19.30
C LYS A 611 -25.53 37.79 -20.51
N TRP A 612 -26.16 37.35 -21.61
CA TRP A 612 -25.46 36.80 -22.77
C TRP A 612 -25.01 37.86 -23.79
N ASN A 613 -25.68 39.02 -23.84
CA ASN A 613 -25.47 40.03 -24.89
C ASN A 613 -24.36 41.06 -24.59
N GLY A 614 -23.67 40.96 -23.45
CA GLY A 614 -22.69 41.95 -22.99
C GLY A 614 -21.21 41.62 -23.22
N LEU A 615 -20.88 40.46 -23.81
CA LEU A 615 -19.49 40.04 -24.01
C LEU A 615 -19.00 40.45 -25.41
N PRO A 616 -17.82 41.10 -25.53
CA PRO A 616 -17.29 41.55 -26.81
C PRO A 616 -16.92 40.37 -27.71
N ASP A 617 -17.26 40.48 -28.99
CA ASP A 617 -17.14 39.45 -30.01
C ASP A 617 -15.67 39.27 -30.45
N THR A 618 -14.85 38.69 -29.58
CA THR A 618 -13.45 38.36 -29.86
C THR A 618 -13.36 36.93 -30.39
N GLY A 619 -13.81 36.66 -31.62
CA GLY A 619 -13.34 35.55 -32.48
C GLY A 619 -13.23 34.10 -31.94
N TRP A 620 -13.67 33.80 -30.72
CA TRP A 620 -13.54 32.53 -30.03
C TRP A 620 -14.93 32.00 -29.65
N LYS A 621 -15.86 31.97 -30.62
CA LYS A 621 -17.12 31.23 -30.49
C LYS A 621 -16.91 29.76 -30.86
N ALA A 622 -16.08 29.08 -30.09
CA ALA A 622 -15.96 27.63 -30.08
C ALA A 622 -15.68 27.18 -28.64
N VAL A 623 -16.63 27.43 -27.74
CA VAL A 623 -16.60 26.91 -26.37
C VAL A 623 -17.63 25.80 -26.25
N LEU A 624 -17.09 24.59 -26.18
CA LEU A 624 -17.56 23.41 -25.46
C LEU A 624 -19.08 23.29 -25.24
N ILE A 625 -19.74 22.55 -26.14
CA ILE A 625 -20.86 21.70 -25.74
C ILE A 625 -20.25 20.35 -25.35
N PHE A 626 -19.73 20.25 -24.13
CA PHE A 626 -19.70 18.95 -23.46
C PHE A 626 -21.02 18.83 -22.73
N LYS A 627 -21.95 18.10 -23.33
CA LYS A 627 -23.18 17.65 -22.66
C LYS A 627 -22.75 16.58 -21.66
N ILE A 628 -22.23 17.04 -20.52
CA ILE A 628 -22.00 16.20 -19.35
C ILE A 628 -23.37 16.05 -18.70
N ASP A 629 -23.89 14.82 -18.71
CA ASP A 629 -25.03 14.44 -17.89
C ASP A 629 -24.67 14.72 -16.42
N LEU A 630 -25.20 15.80 -15.85
CA LEU A 630 -24.96 16.16 -14.44
C LEU A 630 -25.67 15.19 -13.48
N ASP A 631 -26.64 14.40 -13.97
CA ASP A 631 -27.26 13.30 -13.22
C ASP A 631 -26.30 12.11 -12.99
N LEU A 632 -25.28 11.94 -13.83
CA LEU A 632 -24.23 10.91 -13.67
C LEU A 632 -23.23 11.24 -12.54
N PHE A 633 -23.28 12.46 -12.00
CA PHE A 633 -22.42 12.93 -10.91
C PHE A 633 -23.14 13.03 -9.57
N GLY A 634 -24.38 12.50 -9.47
CA GLY A 634 -25.11 12.42 -8.20
C GLY A 634 -25.47 13.78 -7.62
N VAL A 635 -25.49 14.84 -8.43
CA VAL A 635 -25.98 16.16 -8.01
C VAL A 635 -27.46 16.23 -8.40
N SER A 636 -28.32 15.63 -7.59
CA SER A 636 -29.73 16.03 -7.55
C SER A 636 -29.87 17.24 -6.63
N GLU A 637 -30.69 18.21 -7.03
CA GLU A 637 -31.05 19.46 -6.35
C GLU A 637 -30.83 19.52 -4.83
#